data_AF-A0A481YKS9-F1
#
_entry.id   AF-A0A481YKS9-F1
#
_cell.length_a   1.000
_cell.length_b   1.000
_cell.length_c   1.000
_cell.angle_alpha   90.00
_cell.angle_beta   90.00
_cell.angle_gamma   90.00
#
_symmetry.space_group_name_H-M   'P 1'
#
loop_
_entity.id
_entity.type
_entity.pdbx_description
1 polymer ?
#
loop_
_entity_poly.entity_id
_entity_poly.type
_entity_poly.pdbx_seq_one_letter_code
_entity_poly.pdbx_strand_id
1 'polypeptide(L)' 'MTLNYDLYRMNQNFYGSTLTQEEIKLWIYSNIFITKIGTIKTFDTTSQKGIVIIKEFD' A
#
# COMPACT_ATOMS: atom_id res chain seq x y z
N MET A 1 -7.06 2.04 20.97
CA MET A 1 -5.89 2.00 20.06
C MET A 1 -5.87 3.29 19.28
N THR A 2 -4.82 4.09 19.48
CA THR A 2 -4.60 5.38 18.83
C THR A 2 -3.88 5.12 17.52
N LEU A 3 -4.58 5.31 16.39
CA LEU A 3 -4.07 5.16 15.02
C LEU A 3 -2.65 5.73 14.83
N ASN A 4 -2.35 6.87 15.48
CA ASN A 4 -1.04 7.52 15.44
C ASN A 4 0.09 6.67 16.05
N TYR A 5 -0.20 5.90 17.10
CA TYR A 5 0.76 4.99 17.73
C TYR A 5 1.06 3.79 16.83
N ASP A 6 0.03 3.25 16.18
CA ASP A 6 0.18 2.12 15.26
C ASP A 6 0.94 2.56 14.00
N LEU A 7 0.63 3.73 13.45
CA LEU A 7 1.40 4.36 12.36
C LEU A 7 2.84 4.68 12.76
N TYR A 8 3.08 5.17 13.98
CA TYR A 8 4.43 5.41 14.51
C TYR A 8 5.23 4.11 14.63
N ARG A 9 4.62 3.04 15.13
CA ARG A 9 5.26 1.71 15.20
C ARG A 9 5.53 1.11 13.83
N MET A 10 4.63 1.30 12.87
CA MET A 10 4.85 0.91 11.47
C MET A 10 6.04 1.69 10.89
N ASN A 11 6.09 3.02 11.06
CA ASN A 11 7.19 3.86 10.61
C ASN A 11 8.55 3.53 11.27
N GLN A 12 8.55 3.14 12.55
CA GLN A 12 9.78 2.69 13.24
C GLN A 12 10.37 1.43 12.60
N ASN A 13 9.54 0.48 12.14
CA ASN A 13 10.00 -0.70 11.40
C ASN A 13 10.55 -0.34 10.00
N PHE A 14 10.25 0.85 9.50
CA PHE A 14 10.68 1.33 8.18
C PHE A 14 11.88 2.28 8.21
N TYR A 15 12.42 2.61 9.39
CA TYR A 15 13.39 3.70 9.57
C TYR A 15 14.88 3.28 9.50
N GLY A 16 15.19 2.02 9.17
CA GLY A 16 16.53 1.45 9.34
C GLY A 16 17.37 1.19 8.07
N SER A 17 16.76 1.14 6.91
CA SER A 17 17.41 0.78 5.64
C SER A 17 16.68 1.49 4.51
N THR A 18 17.38 1.83 3.43
CA THR A 18 16.74 2.14 2.15
C THR A 18 15.66 1.09 1.91
N LEU A 19 14.39 1.47 2.06
CA LEU A 19 13.26 0.55 1.98
C LEU A 19 13.34 -0.20 0.68
N THR A 20 13.83 -1.43 0.76
CA THR A 20 13.95 -2.26 -0.42
C THR A 20 12.53 -2.56 -0.90
N GLN A 21 12.37 -2.68 -2.21
CA GLN A 21 11.06 -3.02 -2.79
C GLN A 21 10.47 -4.28 -2.16
N GLU A 22 11.32 -5.19 -1.67
CA GLU A 22 10.92 -6.42 -0.99
C GLU A 22 10.40 -6.18 0.45
N GLU A 23 11.02 -5.30 1.24
CA GLU A 23 10.54 -4.95 2.58
C GLU A 23 9.16 -4.28 2.54
N ILE A 24 8.94 -3.36 1.59
CA ILE A 24 7.63 -2.72 1.38
C ILE A 24 6.59 -3.78 1.01
N LYS A 25 6.95 -4.68 0.09
CA LYS A 25 6.08 -5.76 -0.37
C LYS A 25 5.69 -6.71 0.76
N LEU A 26 6.65 -7.14 1.59
CA LEU A 26 6.41 -7.97 2.77
C LEU A 26 5.47 -7.29 3.77
N TRP A 27 5.68 -6.00 4.03
CA TRP A 27 4.80 -5.25 4.91
C TRP A 27 3.37 -5.16 4.37
N ILE A 28 3.20 -4.87 3.06
CA ILE A 28 1.87 -4.81 2.42
C ILE A 28 1.16 -6.15 2.59
N TYR A 29 1.81 -7.28 2.29
CA TYR A 29 1.19 -8.60 2.43
C TYR A 29 0.85 -8.97 3.88
N SER A 30 1.64 -8.50 4.86
CA SER A 30 1.39 -8.81 6.26
C SER A 30 0.30 -7.95 6.91
N ASN A 31 0.01 -6.75 6.36
CA ASN A 31 -0.86 -5.77 7.00
C ASN A 31 -2.12 -5.43 6.20
N ILE A 32 -2.14 -5.72 4.90
CA ILE A 32 -3.23 -5.38 4.00
C ILE A 32 -3.76 -6.66 3.36
N PHE A 33 -5.06 -6.92 3.56
CA PHE A 33 -5.74 -7.98 2.85
C PHE A 33 -6.10 -7.53 1.44
N ILE A 34 -5.41 -8.08 0.42
CA ILE A 34 -5.65 -7.75 -0.98
C ILE A 34 -6.77 -8.63 -1.52
N THR A 35 -7.94 -8.04 -1.77
CA THR A 35 -9.10 -8.76 -2.32
C THR A 35 -9.02 -8.95 -3.83
N LYS A 36 -8.58 -7.93 -4.58
CA LYS A 36 -8.45 -7.95 -6.04
C LYS A 36 -7.27 -7.07 -6.49
N ILE A 37 -6.60 -7.49 -7.56
CA ILE A 37 -5.52 -6.73 -8.21
C ILE A 37 -5.95 -6.44 -9.65
N GLY A 38 -5.79 -5.18 -10.09
CA GLY A 38 -6.16 -4.74 -11.43
C GLY A 38 -5.11 -3.81 -12.05
N THR A 39 -5.33 -3.40 -13.29
CA THR A 39 -4.43 -2.48 -14.02
C THR A 39 -4.89 -1.05 -13.84
N ILE A 40 -3.97 -0.16 -13.47
CA ILE A 40 -4.27 1.27 -13.33
C ILE A 40 -4.63 1.85 -14.70
N LYS A 41 -5.78 2.53 -14.79
CA LYS A 41 -6.21 3.28 -15.98
C LYS A 41 -5.79 4.74 -15.88
N THR A 42 -6.02 5.36 -14.72
CA THR A 42 -5.61 6.74 -14.42
C THR A 42 -5.22 6.84 -12.96
N PHE A 43 -4.25 7.72 -12.66
CA PHE A 43 -3.82 8.01 -11.29
C PHE A 43 -3.49 9.50 -11.17
N ASP A 44 -4.11 10.16 -10.21
CA ASP A 44 -3.80 11.54 -9.82
C ASP A 44 -2.82 11.52 -8.65
N THR A 45 -1.59 11.95 -8.91
CA THR A 45 -0.52 12.00 -7.91
C THR A 45 -0.76 13.03 -6.81
N THR A 46 -1.59 14.05 -7.07
CA THR A 46 -1.87 15.12 -6.09
C THR A 46 -2.91 14.64 -5.08
N SER A 47 -4.01 14.06 -5.55
CA SER A 47 -5.08 13.56 -4.67
C SER A 47 -4.90 12.12 -4.20
N GLN A 48 -3.90 11.40 -4.74
CA GLN A 48 -3.66 9.97 -4.49
C GLN A 48 -4.86 9.08 -4.87
N LYS A 49 -5.70 9.54 -5.80
CA LYS A 49 -6.86 8.81 -6.30
C LYS A 49 -6.54 8.18 -7.65
N GLY A 50 -7.03 6.96 -7.88
CA GLY A 50 -6.85 6.26 -9.15
C GLY A 50 -8.10 5.51 -9.60
N ILE A 51 -8.23 5.33 -10.91
CA ILE A 51 -9.22 4.45 -11.52
C ILE A 51 -8.49 3.19 -11.98
N VAL A 52 -9.00 2.02 -11.57
CA VAL A 52 -8.40 0.71 -11.85
C VAL A 52 -9.38 -0.13 -12.67
N ILE A 53 -8.87 -0.83 -13.68
CA ILE A 53 -9.62 -1.82 -14.46
C ILE A 53 -9.44 -3.19 -13.80
N ILE A 54 -10.55 -3.84 -13.46
CA ILE A 54 -10.60 -5.18 -12.87
C ILE A 54 -11.24 -6.11 -13.92
N LYS A 55 -10.46 -7.03 -14.48
CA LYS A 55 -10.85 -7.89 -15.61
C LYS A 55 -12.04 -8.82 -15.37
N GLU A 56 -12.43 -9.04 -14.10
CA GLU A 56 -13.59 -9.87 -13.76
C GLU A 56 -14.95 -9.20 -14.04
N PHE A 57 -14.95 -7.98 -14.59
CA PHE A 57 -16.16 -7.17 -14.82
C PHE A 57 -16.26 -6.62 -16.26
N ASP A 58 -15.64 -7.27 -17.26
CA ASP A 58 -15.95 -7.01 -18.68
C ASP A 58 -17.32 -7.61 -19.07
#